data_AF-A0A358DD68-F1
#
_entry.id   AF-A0A358DD68-F1
#
_cell.length_a   1.000
_cell.length_b   1.000
_cell.length_c   1.000
_cell.angle_alpha   90.00
_cell.angle_beta   90.00
_cell.angle_gamma   90.00
#
_symmetry.space_group_name_H-M   'P 1'
#
loop_
_entity.id
_entity.type
_entity.pdbx_description
1 polymer ?
#
loop_
_entity_poly.entity_id
_entity_poly.type
_entity_poly.pdbx_seq_one_letter_code
_entity_poly.pdbx_strand_id
1 'polypeptide(L)'
;TYVETLKKNFLFKYTHLVPRFVLHDPKSDEALIETLSTLSFTYPNNYLQDIKNVTGTLTGKKDIDMIPFYLLNINVYGETTNTESFFMPVRFSTARYYTYHLRQMQFENNKTYYTVEFNPIYSNQKLLKGHFVIESGTWRIVHFSAEGVESFSNFSFEITMGNTWITNYLPVHFVIYHTANYLGNVVASRHLASMNYNNVVLRVNEKKEKILNISDFFRVRLDSVPVNNDS
;
A
#
# COMPACT_ATOMS: atom_id res chain seq x y z
N THR A 1 -3.88 10.53 5.20
CA THR A 1 -3.49 10.86 3.81
C THR A 1 -3.28 12.34 3.69
N TYR A 2 -2.08 12.75 3.30
CA TYR A 2 -1.74 14.13 2.99
C TYR A 2 -1.46 14.25 1.50
N VAL A 3 -1.89 15.35 0.88
CA VAL A 3 -1.72 15.62 -0.55
C VAL A 3 -1.24 17.06 -0.71
N GLU A 4 -0.29 17.26 -1.60
CA GLU A 4 0.33 18.55 -1.88
C GLU A 4 0.51 18.75 -3.39
N THR A 5 0.10 19.92 -3.87
CA THR A 5 0.28 20.34 -5.26
C THR A 5 1.61 21.08 -5.40
N LEU A 6 2.62 20.39 -5.92
CA LEU A 6 3.96 20.95 -6.09
C LEU A 6 4.07 21.89 -7.29
N LYS A 7 3.28 21.63 -8.33
CA LYS A 7 3.25 22.44 -9.55
C LYS A 7 1.87 22.39 -10.19
N LYS A 8 1.31 23.55 -10.53
CA LYS A 8 0.04 23.69 -11.23
C LYS A 8 0.15 24.61 -12.45
N ASN A 9 -0.63 24.32 -13.49
CA ASN A 9 -0.84 25.17 -14.64
C ASN A 9 -2.33 25.43 -14.89
N PHE A 10 -2.67 26.11 -15.98
CA PHE A 10 -4.05 26.50 -16.27
C PHE A 10 -5.02 25.32 -16.44
N LEU A 11 -4.53 24.10 -16.68
CA LEU A 11 -5.35 22.89 -16.82
C LEU A 11 -5.74 22.29 -15.46
N PHE A 12 -5.02 22.62 -14.39
CA PHE A 12 -5.27 22.10 -13.04
C PHE A 12 -6.72 22.33 -12.56
N LYS A 13 -7.31 23.48 -12.88
CA LYS A 13 -8.70 23.76 -12.53
C LYS A 13 -9.71 22.82 -13.16
N TYR A 14 -9.36 22.10 -14.23
CA TYR A 14 -10.25 21.17 -14.94
C TYR A 14 -10.02 19.70 -14.54
N THR A 15 -9.00 19.38 -13.74
CA THR A 15 -8.69 17.98 -13.45
C THR A 15 -9.69 17.28 -12.55
N HIS A 16 -10.51 18.04 -11.82
CA HIS A 16 -11.66 17.49 -11.09
C HIS A 16 -12.78 16.96 -12.00
N LEU A 17 -12.76 17.28 -13.30
CA LEU A 17 -13.73 16.79 -14.28
C LEU A 17 -13.38 15.40 -14.82
N VAL A 18 -12.13 14.94 -14.63
CA VAL A 18 -11.69 13.61 -15.06
C VAL A 18 -11.85 12.65 -13.88
N PRO A 19 -12.80 11.70 -13.93
CA PRO A 19 -13.04 10.79 -12.82
C PRO A 19 -11.79 9.92 -12.54
N ARG A 20 -11.47 9.71 -11.26
CA ARG A 20 -10.39 8.81 -10.80
C ARG A 20 -9.00 9.13 -11.38
N PHE A 21 -8.73 10.41 -11.63
CA PHE A 21 -7.47 10.82 -12.23
C PHE A 21 -6.33 10.95 -11.21
N VAL A 22 -6.36 11.98 -10.34
CA VAL A 22 -5.41 12.18 -9.24
C VAL A 22 -6.13 12.85 -8.06
N LEU A 23 -5.89 12.38 -6.83
CA LEU A 23 -6.46 12.98 -5.63
C LEU A 23 -5.82 14.35 -5.42
N HIS A 24 -6.61 15.43 -5.45
CA HIS A 24 -6.18 16.80 -5.19
C HIS A 24 -7.38 17.68 -4.85
N ASP A 25 -7.15 18.79 -4.15
CA ASP A 25 -8.15 19.84 -3.96
C ASP A 25 -7.99 20.92 -5.06
N PRO A 26 -9.02 21.22 -5.87
CA PRO A 26 -8.94 22.31 -6.84
C PRO A 26 -8.84 23.72 -6.22
N LYS A 27 -9.22 23.87 -4.95
CA LYS A 27 -9.29 25.16 -4.24
C LYS A 27 -8.09 25.42 -3.34
N SER A 28 -7.36 24.37 -2.94
CA SER A 28 -6.23 24.44 -2.02
C SER A 28 -5.04 23.67 -2.59
N ASP A 29 -3.82 24.14 -2.34
CA ASP A 29 -2.61 23.41 -2.75
C ASP A 29 -2.32 22.23 -1.82
N GLU A 30 -2.92 22.21 -0.64
CA GLU A 30 -2.75 21.15 0.35
C GLU A 30 -4.11 20.56 0.74
N ALA A 31 -4.13 19.24 0.95
CA ALA A 31 -5.28 18.54 1.47
C ALA A 31 -4.89 17.45 2.47
N LEU A 32 -5.71 17.29 3.51
CA LEU A 32 -5.57 16.24 4.51
C LEU A 32 -6.86 15.44 4.57
N ILE A 33 -6.74 14.12 4.58
CA ILE A 33 -7.83 13.18 4.78
C ILE A 33 -7.41 12.15 5.82
N GLU A 34 -8.17 12.00 6.87
CA GLU A 34 -8.00 10.97 7.88
C GLU A 34 -9.18 10.01 7.82
N THR A 35 -8.89 8.72 7.82
CA THR A 35 -9.91 7.68 7.71
C THR A 35 -9.72 6.65 8.80
N LEU A 36 -10.79 6.39 9.55
CA LEU A 36 -10.89 5.24 10.45
C LEU A 36 -11.67 4.15 9.73
N SER A 37 -11.10 2.95 9.60
CA SER A 37 -11.74 1.85 8.89
C SER A 37 -11.49 0.51 9.57
N THR A 38 -12.40 -0.43 9.36
CA THR A 38 -12.24 -1.84 9.71
C THR A 38 -11.85 -2.62 8.47
N LEU A 39 -10.66 -3.24 8.50
CA LEU A 39 -10.14 -4.09 7.43
C LEU A 39 -10.36 -5.57 7.80
N SER A 40 -10.92 -6.34 6.89
CA SER A 40 -11.13 -7.78 7.03
C SER A 40 -10.56 -8.49 5.81
N PHE A 41 -9.78 -9.55 6.06
CA PHE A 41 -9.25 -10.41 5.02
C PHE A 41 -9.77 -11.83 5.20
N THR A 42 -10.30 -12.41 4.13
CA THR A 42 -10.67 -13.82 4.06
C THR A 42 -9.94 -14.48 2.90
N TYR A 43 -9.18 -15.52 3.21
CA TYR A 43 -8.52 -16.36 2.20
C TYR A 43 -9.54 -16.90 1.17
N PRO A 44 -9.23 -16.98 -0.14
CA PRO A 44 -7.92 -16.71 -0.73
C PRO A 44 -7.56 -15.24 -0.81
N ASN A 45 -8.48 -14.39 -1.27
CA ASN A 45 -8.12 -13.08 -1.80
C ASN A 45 -9.22 -12.04 -1.53
N ASN A 46 -10.04 -12.20 -0.49
CA ASN A 46 -11.18 -11.33 -0.23
C ASN A 46 -10.82 -10.29 0.83
N TYR A 47 -10.56 -9.07 0.39
CA TYR A 47 -10.34 -7.91 1.23
C TYR A 47 -11.57 -7.03 1.28
N LEU A 48 -12.07 -6.80 2.49
CA LEU A 48 -13.14 -5.87 2.77
C LEU A 48 -12.59 -4.75 3.65
N GLN A 49 -12.65 -3.52 3.15
CA GLN A 49 -12.39 -2.34 3.96
C GLN A 49 -13.69 -1.57 4.14
N ASP A 50 -14.11 -1.42 5.39
CA ASP A 50 -15.31 -0.69 5.74
C ASP A 50 -14.92 0.59 6.49
N ILE A 51 -15.11 1.72 5.83
CA ILE A 51 -14.75 3.03 6.36
C ILE A 51 -15.82 3.45 7.36
N LYS A 52 -15.40 3.75 8.58
CA LYS A 52 -16.27 4.12 9.70
C LYS A 52 -16.36 5.61 9.91
N ASN A 53 -15.25 6.30 9.72
CA ASN A 53 -15.18 7.75 9.86
C ASN A 53 -14.19 8.35 8.87
N VAL A 54 -14.51 9.53 8.37
CA VAL A 54 -13.63 10.34 7.51
C VAL A 54 -13.67 11.78 8.00
N THR A 55 -12.51 12.37 8.18
CA THR A 55 -12.37 13.80 8.50
C THR A 55 -11.26 14.42 7.67
N GLY A 56 -11.28 15.75 7.51
CA GLY A 56 -10.27 16.50 6.78
C GLY A 56 -10.85 17.47 5.75
N THR A 57 -10.01 17.94 4.83
CA THR A 57 -10.38 18.95 3.83
C THR A 57 -11.10 18.36 2.62
N LEU A 58 -10.89 17.07 2.35
CA LEU A 58 -11.54 16.32 1.27
C LEU A 58 -12.29 15.11 1.84
N THR A 59 -13.58 15.27 2.12
CA THR A 59 -14.44 14.25 2.73
C THR A 59 -15.46 13.65 1.75
N GLY A 60 -15.46 14.10 0.49
CA GLY A 60 -16.39 13.61 -0.52
C GLY A 60 -16.13 12.13 -0.86
N LYS A 61 -17.20 11.38 -1.14
CA LYS A 61 -17.10 9.96 -1.54
C LYS A 61 -16.11 9.74 -2.69
N LYS A 62 -16.14 10.62 -3.69
CA LYS A 62 -15.23 10.58 -4.84
C LYS A 62 -13.76 10.71 -4.43
N ASP A 63 -13.46 11.49 -3.38
CA ASP A 63 -12.10 11.77 -2.93
C ASP A 63 -11.57 10.60 -2.12
N ILE A 64 -12.43 10.00 -1.29
CA ILE A 64 -12.13 8.80 -0.53
C ILE A 64 -11.86 7.60 -1.45
N ASP A 65 -12.65 7.44 -2.51
CA ASP A 65 -12.46 6.39 -3.53
C ASP A 65 -11.11 6.50 -4.27
N MET A 66 -10.43 7.66 -4.19
CA MET A 66 -9.13 7.90 -4.82
C MET A 66 -7.95 7.64 -3.89
N ILE A 67 -8.18 7.38 -2.60
CA ILE A 67 -7.12 6.94 -1.69
C ILE A 67 -6.67 5.54 -2.14
N PRO A 68 -5.36 5.27 -2.29
CA PRO A 68 -4.85 4.00 -2.80
C PRO A 68 -4.89 2.90 -1.73
N PHE A 69 -6.07 2.64 -1.17
CA PHE A 69 -6.26 1.62 -0.15
C PHE A 69 -5.89 0.21 -0.60
N TYR A 70 -5.93 -0.03 -1.91
CA TYR A 70 -5.45 -1.29 -2.47
C TYR A 70 -3.97 -1.53 -2.10
N LEU A 71 -3.13 -0.51 -1.92
CA LEU A 71 -1.73 -0.73 -1.51
C LEU A 71 -1.59 -1.27 -0.07
N LEU A 72 -2.64 -1.16 0.75
CA LEU A 72 -2.68 -1.76 2.09
C LEU A 72 -2.84 -3.30 2.06
N ASN A 73 -3.10 -3.88 0.89
CA ASN A 73 -3.22 -5.33 0.71
C ASN A 73 -1.91 -6.02 0.31
N ILE A 74 -0.80 -5.26 0.17
CA ILE A 74 0.48 -5.81 -0.29
C ILE A 74 0.96 -6.89 0.68
N ASN A 75 1.16 -8.10 0.15
CA ASN A 75 1.77 -9.21 0.86
C ASN A 75 3.18 -9.48 0.32
N VAL A 76 4.18 -9.25 1.17
CA VAL A 76 5.59 -9.44 0.81
C VAL A 76 5.97 -10.91 0.63
N TYR A 77 5.24 -11.85 1.23
CA TYR A 77 5.61 -13.27 1.25
C TYR A 77 4.92 -14.12 0.18
N GLY A 78 3.71 -13.78 -0.25
CA GLY A 78 2.93 -14.66 -1.13
C GLY A 78 1.92 -13.93 -2.01
N GLU A 79 1.50 -14.60 -3.08
CA GLU A 79 0.51 -14.10 -4.04
C GLU A 79 -0.88 -14.00 -3.39
N THR A 80 -1.42 -12.79 -3.29
CA THR A 80 -2.74 -12.53 -2.69
C THR A 80 -3.81 -12.16 -3.70
N THR A 81 -3.49 -11.92 -4.97
CA THR A 81 -4.46 -11.79 -6.07
C THR A 81 -3.79 -12.00 -7.43
N ASN A 82 -4.52 -12.47 -8.44
CA ASN A 82 -4.08 -12.42 -9.85
C ASN A 82 -3.93 -10.98 -10.38
N THR A 83 -4.43 -9.99 -9.62
CA THR A 83 -4.37 -8.55 -9.90
C THR A 83 -3.21 -7.86 -9.19
N GLU A 84 -2.32 -8.59 -8.50
CA GLU A 84 -1.16 -7.97 -7.88
C GLU A 84 -0.31 -7.26 -8.94
N SER A 85 -0.17 -5.95 -8.76
CA SER A 85 0.52 -5.08 -9.70
C SER A 85 2.03 -5.37 -9.76
N PHE A 86 2.60 -5.94 -8.69
CA PHE A 86 4.06 -6.10 -8.53
C PHE A 86 4.50 -7.55 -8.34
N PHE A 87 5.61 -7.88 -8.97
CA PHE A 87 6.33 -9.13 -8.78
C PHE A 87 7.24 -9.00 -7.57
N MET A 88 6.84 -9.50 -6.41
CA MET A 88 7.61 -9.28 -5.17
C MET A 88 8.99 -9.98 -5.22
N PRO A 89 10.05 -9.39 -4.68
CA PRO A 89 11.40 -9.98 -4.73
C PRO A 89 11.54 -11.21 -3.83
N VAL A 90 10.77 -11.31 -2.75
CA VAL A 90 10.95 -12.37 -1.74
C VAL A 90 10.35 -13.71 -2.18
N ARG A 91 9.45 -13.70 -3.18
CA ARG A 91 8.71 -14.90 -3.59
C ARG A 91 9.55 -15.78 -4.50
N PHE A 92 9.53 -17.09 -4.28
CA PHE A 92 10.28 -18.04 -5.12
C PHE A 92 9.97 -17.94 -6.62
N SER A 93 8.71 -17.70 -7.01
CA SER A 93 8.29 -17.61 -8.42
C SER A 93 8.85 -16.37 -9.14
N THR A 94 9.00 -15.26 -8.43
CA THR A 94 9.39 -13.95 -8.99
C THR A 94 10.78 -13.48 -8.57
N ALA A 95 11.41 -14.13 -7.58
CA ALA A 95 12.75 -13.79 -7.10
C ALA A 95 13.81 -13.84 -8.20
N ARG A 96 13.62 -14.69 -9.21
CA ARG A 96 14.48 -14.81 -10.41
C ARG A 96 14.58 -13.55 -11.25
N TYR A 97 13.69 -12.57 -11.06
CA TYR A 97 13.71 -11.31 -11.79
C TYR A 97 14.56 -10.23 -11.10
N TYR A 98 15.22 -10.57 -10.00
CA TYR A 98 15.99 -9.65 -9.17
C TYR A 98 17.40 -10.16 -8.90
N THR A 99 18.32 -9.23 -8.70
CA THR A 99 19.63 -9.46 -8.05
C THR A 99 19.56 -9.02 -6.60
N TYR A 100 20.37 -9.64 -5.73
CA TYR A 100 20.37 -9.38 -4.30
C TYR A 100 21.78 -9.08 -3.80
N HIS A 101 21.89 -8.09 -2.92
CA HIS A 101 23.14 -7.73 -2.28
C HIS A 101 22.92 -7.54 -0.77
N LEU A 102 23.74 -8.20 0.04
CA LEU A 102 23.76 -7.93 1.48
C LEU A 102 24.42 -6.57 1.69
N ARG A 103 23.63 -5.58 2.08
CA ARG A 103 24.09 -4.20 2.28
C ARG A 103 24.70 -4.01 3.66
N GLN A 104 24.03 -4.53 4.70
CA GLN A 104 24.42 -4.28 6.08
C GLN A 104 23.99 -5.43 6.99
N MET A 105 24.78 -5.63 8.06
CA MET A 105 24.41 -6.43 9.21
C MET A 105 24.33 -5.52 10.43
N GLN A 106 23.27 -5.63 11.22
CA GLN A 106 23.07 -4.87 12.45
C GLN A 106 22.80 -5.83 13.61
N PHE A 107 23.40 -5.57 14.76
CA PHE A 107 23.14 -6.33 15.99
C PHE A 107 22.46 -5.43 17.00
N GLU A 108 21.25 -5.80 17.41
CA GLU A 108 20.42 -5.02 18.33
C GLU A 108 19.55 -5.96 19.17
N ASN A 109 19.38 -5.66 20.47
CA ASN A 109 18.54 -6.43 21.39
C ASN A 109 18.83 -7.94 21.37
N ASN A 110 20.10 -8.32 21.33
CA ASN A 110 20.58 -9.70 21.24
C ASN A 110 20.08 -10.47 19.99
N LYS A 111 19.77 -9.73 18.92
CA LYS A 111 19.36 -10.27 17.62
C LYS A 111 20.19 -9.64 16.51
N THR A 112 20.42 -10.42 15.46
CA THR A 112 21.09 -9.96 14.25
C THR A 112 20.04 -9.69 13.17
N TYR A 113 20.17 -8.57 12.49
CA TYR A 113 19.35 -8.15 11.36
C TYR A 113 20.23 -8.02 10.11
N TYR A 114 19.72 -8.46 8.97
CA TYR A 114 20.38 -8.33 7.68
C TYR A 114 19.56 -7.45 6.76
N THR A 115 20.17 -6.39 6.23
CA THR A 115 19.57 -5.54 5.20
C THR A 115 20.02 -6.06 3.84
N VAL A 116 19.06 -6.56 3.07
CA VAL A 116 19.29 -7.08 1.72
C VAL A 116 18.66 -6.14 0.72
N GLU A 117 19.49 -5.57 -0.15
CA GLU A 117 19.05 -4.78 -1.30
C GLU A 117 18.65 -5.72 -2.44
N PHE A 118 17.60 -5.35 -3.16
CA PHE A 118 17.15 -6.04 -4.36
C PHE A 118 17.02 -5.05 -5.53
N ASN A 119 17.50 -5.46 -6.71
CA ASN A 119 17.42 -4.66 -7.93
C ASN A 119 16.85 -5.50 -9.07
N PRO A 120 15.95 -4.95 -9.90
CA PRO A 120 15.39 -5.69 -11.02
C PRO A 120 16.46 -5.91 -12.10
N ILE A 121 16.47 -7.09 -12.70
CA ILE A 121 17.44 -7.46 -13.76
C ILE A 121 17.20 -6.65 -15.05
N TYR A 122 15.97 -6.20 -15.26
CA TYR A 122 15.56 -5.37 -16.40
C TYR A 122 14.49 -4.38 -15.97
N SER A 123 14.34 -3.30 -16.73
CA SER A 123 13.31 -2.29 -16.46
C SER A 123 11.91 -2.82 -16.81
N ASN A 124 11.01 -2.87 -15.83
CA ASN A 124 9.61 -3.24 -16.00
C ASN A 124 8.77 -2.59 -14.89
N GLN A 125 7.58 -2.08 -15.23
CA GLN A 125 6.67 -1.40 -14.29
C GLN A 125 6.14 -2.33 -13.18
N LYS A 126 6.17 -3.65 -13.39
CA LYS A 126 5.79 -4.66 -12.39
C LYS A 126 6.94 -5.03 -11.45
N LEU A 127 8.16 -4.59 -11.73
CA LEU A 127 9.32 -4.87 -10.90
C LEU A 127 9.65 -3.68 -10.01
N LEU A 128 10.19 -3.97 -8.83
CA LEU A 128 10.49 -2.99 -7.80
C LEU A 128 12.00 -2.94 -7.53
N LYS A 129 12.53 -1.81 -7.08
CA LYS A 129 13.87 -1.74 -6.48
C LYS A 129 13.76 -1.31 -5.03
N GLY A 130 14.69 -1.72 -4.18
CA GLY A 130 14.64 -1.36 -2.77
C GLY A 130 15.43 -2.32 -1.89
N HIS A 131 14.95 -2.51 -0.66
CA HIS A 131 15.58 -3.40 0.30
C HIS A 131 14.57 -3.96 1.29
N PHE A 132 14.94 -5.07 1.92
CA PHE A 132 14.21 -5.59 3.06
C PHE A 132 15.18 -5.96 4.17
N VAL A 133 14.68 -5.91 5.40
CA VAL A 133 15.43 -6.28 6.59
C VAL A 133 14.87 -7.58 7.13
N ILE A 134 15.73 -8.58 7.34
CA ILE A 134 15.37 -9.88 7.88
C ILE A 134 16.01 -10.11 9.26
N GLU A 135 15.26 -10.75 10.16
CA GLU A 135 15.73 -11.15 11.49
C GLU A 135 16.40 -12.53 11.43
N SER A 136 17.60 -12.64 12.00
CA SER A 136 18.32 -13.91 12.12
C SER A 136 17.57 -14.92 12.99
N GLY A 137 17.67 -16.20 12.63
CA GLY A 137 16.96 -17.30 13.29
C GLY A 137 15.56 -17.53 12.73
N THR A 138 14.71 -16.50 12.70
CA THR A 138 13.33 -16.61 12.17
C THR A 138 13.24 -16.39 10.66
N TRP A 139 14.21 -15.69 10.07
CA TRP A 139 14.25 -15.28 8.66
C TRP A 139 13.04 -14.45 8.21
N ARG A 140 12.27 -13.93 9.17
CA ARG A 140 11.12 -13.08 8.86
C ARG A 140 11.61 -11.70 8.44
N ILE A 141 10.92 -11.13 7.47
CA ILE A 141 11.04 -9.71 7.15
C ILE A 141 10.47 -8.89 8.31
N VAL A 142 11.24 -7.93 8.80
CA VAL A 142 10.80 -6.95 9.82
C VAL A 142 10.47 -5.59 9.22
N HIS A 143 11.14 -5.26 8.12
CA HIS A 143 10.92 -4.03 7.37
C HIS A 143 11.09 -4.30 5.87
N PHE A 144 10.25 -3.70 5.05
CA PHE A 144 10.30 -3.81 3.59
C PHE A 144 10.13 -2.43 2.98
N SER A 145 11.07 -2.01 2.16
CA SER A 145 11.05 -0.73 1.46
C SER A 145 11.24 -0.96 -0.02
N ALA A 146 10.38 -0.37 -0.83
CA ALA A 146 10.44 -0.51 -2.27
C ALA A 146 9.99 0.77 -2.96
N GLU A 147 10.52 0.98 -4.16
CA GLU A 147 10.09 1.99 -5.09
C GLU A 147 9.82 1.36 -6.46
N GLY A 148 8.85 1.91 -7.15
CA GLY A 148 8.46 1.55 -8.50
C GLY A 148 8.12 2.77 -9.33
N VAL A 149 8.14 2.58 -10.64
CA VAL A 149 7.87 3.62 -11.62
C VAL A 149 6.76 3.13 -12.54
N GLU A 150 5.72 3.93 -12.65
CA GLU A 150 4.70 3.83 -13.70
C GLU A 150 4.86 5.01 -14.67
N SER A 151 4.23 4.93 -15.85
CA SER A 151 4.44 5.92 -16.93
C SER A 151 4.19 7.38 -16.54
N PHE A 152 3.35 7.63 -15.53
CA PHE A 152 2.96 8.99 -15.10
C PHE A 152 3.06 9.19 -13.59
N SER A 153 3.66 8.24 -12.87
CA SER A 153 3.74 8.28 -11.42
C SER A 153 4.96 7.53 -10.90
N ASN A 154 5.54 8.07 -9.84
CA ASN A 154 6.50 7.35 -9.02
C ASN A 154 5.82 7.03 -7.70
N PHE A 155 6.03 5.82 -7.20
CA PHE A 155 5.58 5.46 -5.87
C PHE A 155 6.71 4.77 -5.12
N SER A 156 6.75 5.01 -3.82
CA SER A 156 7.55 4.23 -2.90
C SER A 156 6.70 3.87 -1.69
N PHE A 157 7.02 2.74 -1.08
CA PHE A 157 6.32 2.30 0.11
C PHE A 157 7.27 1.64 1.09
N GLU A 158 6.98 1.84 2.35
CA GLU A 158 7.64 1.22 3.48
C GLU A 158 6.60 0.47 4.30
N ILE A 159 6.92 -0.77 4.63
CA ILE A 159 6.07 -1.66 5.42
C ILE A 159 6.89 -2.09 6.62
N THR A 160 6.35 -1.84 7.81
CA THR A 160 6.90 -2.36 9.05
C THR A 160 6.02 -3.51 9.53
N MET A 161 6.64 -4.66 9.77
CA MET A 161 5.96 -5.85 10.30
C MET A 161 5.83 -5.77 11.81
N GLY A 162 4.81 -6.42 12.35
CA GLY A 162 4.61 -6.48 13.79
C GLY A 162 5.74 -7.23 14.52
N ASN A 163 5.80 -7.05 15.83
CA ASN A 163 6.79 -7.67 16.71
C ASN A 163 6.18 -8.60 17.78
N THR A 164 4.86 -8.77 17.76
CA THR A 164 4.15 -9.72 18.64
C THR A 164 4.01 -11.08 17.97
N TRP A 165 3.82 -12.13 18.77
CA TRP A 165 3.67 -13.50 18.26
C TRP A 165 2.59 -13.64 17.17
N ILE A 166 1.50 -12.89 17.27
CA ILE A 166 0.39 -12.87 16.29
C ILE A 166 0.79 -12.12 15.02
N THR A 167 1.42 -10.96 15.19
CA THR A 167 1.62 -9.98 14.12
C THR A 167 3.00 -10.08 13.47
N ASN A 168 3.84 -11.05 13.85
CA ASN A 168 5.23 -11.16 13.38
C ASN A 168 5.39 -11.25 11.85
N TYR A 169 4.34 -11.67 11.15
CA TYR A 169 4.27 -11.79 9.68
C TYR A 169 3.20 -10.88 9.07
N LEU A 170 2.65 -9.96 9.86
CA LEU A 170 1.58 -9.06 9.45
C LEU A 170 2.07 -7.61 9.48
N PRO A 171 1.73 -6.81 8.46
CA PRO A 171 2.15 -5.41 8.39
C PRO A 171 1.36 -4.54 9.37
N VAL A 172 2.04 -3.81 10.25
CA VAL A 172 1.40 -2.95 11.27
C VAL A 172 1.48 -1.47 10.92
N HIS A 173 2.46 -1.07 10.12
CA HIS A 173 2.60 0.29 9.63
C HIS A 173 2.92 0.30 8.14
N PHE A 174 2.25 1.19 7.43
CA PHE A 174 2.51 1.52 6.03
C PHE A 174 2.80 3.00 5.90
N VAL A 175 3.84 3.31 5.13
CA VAL A 175 4.10 4.65 4.62
C VAL A 175 4.16 4.52 3.12
N ILE A 176 3.27 5.21 2.40
CA ILE A 176 3.23 5.20 0.94
C ILE A 176 3.43 6.62 0.46
N TYR A 177 4.43 6.83 -0.38
CA TYR A 177 4.65 8.05 -1.12
C TYR A 177 4.24 7.84 -2.56
N HIS A 178 3.54 8.80 -3.13
CA HIS A 178 3.14 8.76 -4.52
C HIS A 178 3.18 10.15 -5.12
N THR A 179 3.86 10.27 -6.26
CA THR A 179 3.99 11.51 -7.02
C THR A 179 3.45 11.30 -8.41
N ALA A 180 2.37 12.00 -8.74
CA ALA A 180 1.74 11.96 -10.05
C ALA A 180 2.16 13.18 -10.89
N ASN A 181 2.57 12.91 -12.14
CA ASN A 181 2.94 13.92 -13.13
C ASN A 181 1.95 13.86 -14.29
N TYR A 182 1.17 14.92 -14.49
CA TYR A 182 0.12 14.92 -15.52
C TYR A 182 -0.09 16.30 -16.13
N LEU A 183 -0.15 16.37 -17.46
CA LEU A 183 -0.45 17.59 -18.21
C LEU A 183 0.36 18.81 -17.75
N GLY A 184 1.61 18.63 -17.30
CA GLY A 184 2.48 19.69 -16.76
C GLY A 184 2.28 20.07 -15.28
N ASN A 185 1.33 19.43 -14.59
CA ASN A 185 1.10 19.51 -13.15
C ASN A 185 1.84 18.39 -12.41
N VAL A 186 2.17 18.65 -11.15
CA VAL A 186 2.83 17.69 -10.25
C VAL A 186 2.10 17.71 -8.91
N VAL A 187 1.60 16.54 -8.49
CA VAL A 187 0.94 16.35 -7.20
C VAL A 187 1.64 15.23 -6.46
N ALA A 188 2.03 15.50 -5.22
CA ALA A 188 2.60 14.53 -4.30
C ALA A 188 1.57 14.15 -3.24
N SER A 189 1.66 12.92 -2.76
CA SER A 189 0.78 12.38 -1.74
C SER A 189 1.55 11.44 -0.82
N ARG A 190 1.17 11.47 0.46
CA ARG A 190 1.71 10.62 1.51
C ARG A 190 0.56 9.96 2.27
N HIS A 191 0.51 8.64 2.23
CA HIS A 191 -0.46 7.85 2.95
C HIS A 191 0.23 7.13 4.11
N LEU A 192 -0.17 7.48 5.33
CA LEU A 192 0.23 6.81 6.55
C LEU A 192 -0.92 5.94 7.00
N ALA A 193 -0.67 4.66 7.23
CA ALA A 193 -1.65 3.74 7.80
C ALA A 193 -1.03 2.96 8.96
N SER A 194 -1.81 2.78 10.01
CA SER A 194 -1.49 1.91 11.13
C SER A 194 -2.61 0.88 11.28
N MET A 195 -2.23 -0.38 11.44
CA MET A 195 -3.15 -1.50 11.56
C MET A 195 -3.05 -2.11 12.95
N ASN A 196 -4.20 -2.26 13.60
CA ASN A 196 -4.32 -3.03 14.83
C ASN A 196 -5.14 -4.30 14.56
N TYR A 197 -4.54 -5.45 14.83
CA TYR A 197 -5.11 -6.76 14.54
C TYR A 197 -5.82 -7.33 15.76
N ASN A 198 -7.14 -7.48 15.67
CA ASN A 198 -7.96 -8.00 16.77
C ASN A 198 -8.30 -9.50 16.64
N ASN A 199 -8.44 -10.01 15.41
CA ASN A 199 -8.87 -11.38 15.16
C ASN A 199 -8.01 -12.00 14.05
N VAL A 200 -6.96 -12.71 14.45
CA VAL A 200 -6.05 -13.41 13.53
C VAL A 200 -6.17 -14.90 13.82
N VAL A 201 -6.59 -15.65 12.80
CA VAL A 201 -6.78 -17.09 12.89
C VAL A 201 -5.86 -17.75 11.89
N LEU A 202 -5.13 -18.77 12.33
CA LEU A 202 -4.34 -19.60 11.44
C LEU A 202 -5.27 -20.35 10.50
N ARG A 203 -4.94 -20.33 9.21
CA ARG A 203 -5.71 -21.05 8.21
C ARG A 203 -5.70 -22.54 8.53
N VAL A 204 -6.89 -23.13 8.64
CA VAL A 204 -7.07 -24.58 8.58
C VAL A 204 -6.98 -25.00 7.11
N ASN A 205 -6.19 -26.03 6.79
CA ASN A 205 -5.98 -26.55 5.44
C ASN A 205 -7.22 -27.29 4.89
N GLU A 206 -8.38 -26.65 4.95
CA GLU A 206 -9.55 -27.10 4.23
C GLU A 206 -9.40 -26.71 2.77
N LYS A 207 -9.61 -27.69 1.88
CA LYS A 207 -9.77 -27.45 0.45
C LYS A 207 -11.10 -26.72 0.23
N LYS A 208 -11.15 -25.43 0.56
CA LYS A 208 -12.21 -24.57 0.05
C LYS A 208 -12.06 -24.51 -1.47
N GLU A 209 -13.13 -24.81 -2.18
CA GLU A 209 -13.16 -24.69 -3.63
C GLU A 209 -12.71 -23.28 -4.03
N LYS A 210 -11.86 -23.19 -5.06
CA LYS A 210 -11.50 -21.89 -5.63
C LYS A 210 -12.79 -21.26 -6.13
N ILE A 211 -13.23 -20.19 -5.47
CA ILE A 211 -14.34 -19.39 -5.93
C ILE A 211 -13.98 -18.89 -7.33
N LEU A 212 -14.68 -19.39 -8.36
CA LEU A 212 -14.43 -19.07 -9.77
C LEU A 212 -14.80 -17.63 -10.11
N ASN A 213 -15.48 -16.94 -9.19
CA ASN A 213 -15.75 -15.51 -9.33
C ASN A 213 -14.48 -14.70 -9.06
N ILE A 214 -13.88 -14.22 -10.14
CA ILE A 214 -12.70 -13.34 -10.14
C ILE A 214 -13.03 -11.85 -10.04
N SER A 215 -14.30 -11.48 -9.85
CA SER A 215 -14.70 -10.07 -9.72
C SER A 215 -14.58 -9.55 -8.28
N ASP A 216 -13.92 -8.39 -8.15
CA ASP A 216 -13.74 -7.56 -6.95
C ASP A 216 -13.19 -8.27 -5.70
N PHE A 217 -11.90 -8.62 -5.76
CA PHE A 217 -11.08 -9.11 -4.65
C PHE A 217 -10.84 -8.08 -3.54
N PHE A 218 -11.05 -6.79 -3.82
CA PHE A 218 -10.93 -5.70 -2.88
C PHE A 218 -12.18 -4.83 -2.94
N ARG A 219 -12.85 -4.61 -1.80
CA ARG A 219 -14.08 -3.83 -1.71
C ARG A 219 -13.98 -2.80 -0.60
N VAL A 220 -14.13 -1.53 -0.96
CA VAL A 220 -14.28 -0.42 -0.03
C VAL A 220 -15.77 -0.15 0.17
N ARG A 221 -16.25 -0.19 1.41
CA ARG A 221 -17.61 0.19 1.79
C ARG A 221 -17.60 1.52 2.54
N LEU A 222 -18.55 2.37 2.19
CA LEU A 222 -18.74 3.73 2.72
C LEU A 222 -20.15 3.95 3.27
N ASP A 223 -20.99 2.90 3.30
CA ASP A 223 -22.44 3.00 3.51
C ASP A 223 -22.83 3.40 4.95
N SER A 224 -21.87 3.41 5.88
CA SER A 224 -22.10 3.69 7.31
C SER A 224 -21.43 4.97 7.82
N VAL A 225 -20.81 5.78 6.96
CA VAL A 225 -20.06 6.97 7.39
C VAL A 225 -21.02 8.16 7.53
N PRO A 226 -21.20 8.74 8.74
CA PRO A 226 -21.87 10.02 8.86
C PRO A 226 -21.01 11.09 8.17
N VAL A 227 -21.56 11.73 7.14
CA VAL A 227 -20.91 12.87 6.50
C VAL A 227 -21.06 14.07 7.45
N ASN A 228 -20.10 14.25 8.36
CA ASN A 228 -19.97 15.51 9.09
C ASN A 228 -19.35 16.53 8.16
N ASN A 229 -20.23 17.29 7.50
CA ASN A 229 -19.85 18.36 6.62
C ASN A 229 -19.67 19.63 7.47
N ASP A 230 -18.51 19.76 8.12
CA ASP A 230 -18.09 21.02 8.73
C ASP A 230 -17.59 21.94 7.59
N SER A 231 -18.53 22.42 6.77
CA SER A 231 -18.31 23.47 5.77
C SER A 231 -18.39 24.85 6.40
#